data_AF-A0A920QJQ9-F1
#
_entry.id   AF-A0A920QJQ9-F1
#
_cell.length_a   1.000
_cell.length_b   1.000
_cell.length_c   1.000
_cell.angle_alpha   90.00
_cell.angle_beta   90.00
_cell.angle_gamma   90.00
#
_symmetry.space_group_name_H-M   'P 1'
#
loop_
_entity.id
_entity.type
_entity.pdbx_description
1 polymer ?
#
loop_
_entity_poly.entity_id
_entity_poly.type
_entity_poly.pdbx_seq_one_letter_code
_entity_poly.pdbx_strand_id
1 'polypeptide(L)'
;MATTNITIPARSASGPEGKHAPARMKFYVDTKRCIECGGCEVACKNENNVPSGIARIRVVTVNEGKPGETNVAVPCMHCSNAPCVSVCPVDALFHRADGIVHVNKEHA
;
A
#
# COMPACT_ATOMS: atom_id res chain seq x y z
N MET A 1 -5.35 29.24 2.81
CA MET A 1 -4.67 28.22 2.00
C MET A 1 -3.37 27.87 2.68
N ALA A 2 -3.33 26.77 3.43
CA ALA A 2 -2.13 26.39 4.18
C ALA A 2 -1.13 25.74 3.22
N THR A 3 -0.05 26.46 2.89
CA THR A 3 1.10 25.96 2.15
C THR A 3 1.92 25.07 3.08
N THR A 4 1.63 23.76 3.11
CA THR A 4 2.47 22.82 3.86
C THR A 4 3.75 22.61 3.09
N ASN A 5 4.83 23.24 3.55
CA ASN A 5 6.19 22.98 3.08
C ASN A 5 6.60 21.56 3.51
N ILE A 6 6.31 20.56 2.68
CA ILE A 6 6.89 19.23 2.81
C ILE A 6 8.36 19.34 2.39
N THR A 7 9.24 19.58 3.35
CA THR A 7 10.68 19.42 3.17
C THR A 7 10.95 17.92 3.13
N ILE A 8 11.07 17.35 1.94
CA ILE A 8 11.59 15.99 1.78
C ILE A 8 13.09 16.07 2.11
N PRO A 9 13.59 15.41 3.16
CA PRO A 9 15.02 15.42 3.45
C PRO A 9 15.75 14.79 2.27
N ALA A 10 16.70 15.54 1.69
CA ALA A 10 17.60 15.03 0.68
C ALA A 10 18.32 13.80 1.24
N ARG A 11 18.30 12.69 0.48
CA ARG A 11 18.97 11.43 0.84
C ARG A 11 20.44 11.71 1.17
N SER A 12 20.83 11.54 2.42
CA SER A 12 22.24 11.45 2.79
C SER A 12 22.81 10.15 2.22
N ALA A 13 23.46 10.25 1.08
CA ALA A 13 24.27 9.18 0.50
C ALA A 13 25.48 8.94 1.43
N SER A 14 25.45 7.87 2.21
CA SER A 14 26.66 7.33 2.84
C SER A 14 26.54 5.82 2.97
N GLY A 15 27.06 5.13 1.97
CA GLY A 15 27.24 3.68 1.91
C GLY A 15 28.31 3.35 0.86
N PRO A 16 29.15 2.32 1.07
CA PRO A 16 30.28 2.05 0.21
C PRO A 16 29.81 1.59 -1.17
N GLU A 17 30.30 2.29 -2.19
CA GLU A 17 30.29 1.94 -3.62
C GLU A 17 28.92 1.61 -4.25
N GLY A 18 28.33 2.63 -4.89
CA GLY A 18 27.65 2.48 -6.19
C GLY A 18 26.25 1.86 -6.23
N LYS A 19 25.66 1.49 -5.10
CA LYS A 19 24.27 0.97 -5.05
C LYS A 19 23.43 1.83 -4.12
N HIS A 20 22.65 2.72 -4.72
CA HIS A 20 21.63 3.46 -3.97
C HIS A 20 20.70 2.45 -3.31
N ALA A 21 20.63 2.46 -1.98
CA ALA A 21 19.62 1.67 -1.28
C ALA A 21 18.24 1.97 -1.92
N PRO A 22 17.44 0.94 -2.23
CA PRO A 22 16.19 1.13 -2.93
C PRO A 22 15.31 2.12 -2.18
N ALA A 23 14.59 2.94 -2.94
CA ALA A 23 13.64 3.87 -2.35
C ALA A 23 12.61 3.13 -1.52
N ARG A 24 12.37 3.60 -0.30
CA ARG A 24 11.23 3.12 0.48
C ARG A 24 9.96 3.59 -0.20
N MET A 25 9.17 2.63 -0.67
CA MET A 25 7.93 2.91 -1.39
C MET A 25 6.80 3.20 -0.39
N LYS A 26 5.97 4.18 -0.73
CA LYS A 26 4.76 4.53 0.02
C LYS A 26 3.61 4.69 -0.95
N PHE A 27 2.47 4.14 -0.58
CA PHE A 27 1.22 4.31 -1.31
C PHE A 27 0.33 5.27 -0.53
N TYR A 28 -0.08 6.37 -1.17
CA TYR A 28 -0.91 7.40 -0.55
C TYR A 28 -2.23 7.51 -1.30
N VAL A 29 -3.33 7.35 -0.55
CA VAL A 29 -4.70 7.49 -1.06
C VAL A 29 -5.27 8.78 -0.49
N ASP A 30 -5.64 9.69 -1.38
CA ASP A 30 -6.33 10.93 -1.00
C ASP A 30 -7.84 10.67 -0.88
N THR A 31 -8.32 10.52 0.35
CA THR A 31 -9.73 10.23 0.66
C THR A 31 -10.67 11.38 0.30
N LYS A 32 -10.17 12.62 0.19
CA LYS A 32 -11.01 13.77 -0.20
C LYS A 32 -11.37 13.77 -1.69
N ARG A 33 -10.62 13.02 -2.50
CA ARG A 33 -10.86 12.87 -3.94
C ARG A 33 -11.51 11.54 -4.30
N CYS A 34 -11.70 10.65 -3.32
CA CYS A 34 -12.28 9.34 -3.56
C CYS A 34 -13.80 9.48 -3.71
N ILE A 35 -14.28 9.21 -4.92
CA ILE A 35 -15.72 9.26 -5.29
C ILE A 35 -16.32 7.85 -5.42
N GLU A 36 -15.76 6.87 -4.72
CA GLU A 36 -16.24 5.48 -4.72
C GLU A 36 -16.48 4.80 -6.08
N CYS A 37 -15.78 5.24 -7.14
CA CYS A 37 -16.00 4.74 -8.50
C CYS A 37 -15.56 3.28 -8.76
N GLY A 38 -14.88 2.62 -7.81
CA GLY A 38 -14.40 1.24 -7.94
C GLY A 38 -13.27 1.02 -8.98
N GLY A 39 -12.82 2.06 -9.69
CA GLY A 39 -11.82 1.91 -10.75
C GLY A 39 -10.49 1.32 -10.28
N CYS A 40 -10.08 1.63 -9.04
CA CYS A 40 -8.87 1.06 -8.44
C CYS A 40 -8.98 -0.45 -8.18
N GLU A 41 -10.17 -0.97 -7.88
CA GLU A 41 -10.41 -2.40 -7.70
C GLU A 41 -10.29 -3.14 -9.04
N VAL A 42 -10.95 -2.61 -10.08
CA VAL A 42 -10.91 -3.17 -11.43
C VAL A 42 -9.49 -3.18 -11.97
N ALA A 43 -8.77 -2.06 -11.84
CA ALA A 43 -7.39 -1.95 -12.30
C ALA A 43 -6.47 -2.97 -11.59
N CYS A 44 -6.55 -3.06 -10.26
CA CYS A 44 -5.75 -3.99 -9.49
C CYS A 44 -6.06 -5.44 -9.88
N LYS A 45 -7.34 -5.77 -10.04
CA LYS A 45 -7.81 -7.09 -10.43
C LYS A 45 -7.31 -7.49 -11.81
N ASN A 46 -7.40 -6.59 -12.78
CA ASN A 46 -6.93 -6.82 -14.15
C ASN A 46 -5.42 -7.05 -14.18
N GLU A 47 -4.64 -6.19 -13.53
CA GLU A 47 -3.18 -6.28 -13.51
C GLU A 47 -2.68 -7.56 -12.84
N ASN A 48 -3.38 -8.00 -11.78
CA ASN A 48 -2.93 -9.11 -10.95
C ASN A 48 -3.65 -10.43 -11.22
N ASN A 49 -4.50 -10.49 -12.25
CA ASN A 49 -5.33 -11.65 -12.58
C ASN A 49 -6.07 -12.21 -11.36
N VAL A 50 -6.67 -11.33 -10.55
CA VAL A 50 -7.36 -11.74 -9.31
C VAL A 50 -8.68 -12.45 -9.67
N PRO A 51 -8.99 -13.62 -9.07
CA PRO A 51 -10.23 -14.34 -9.34
C PRO A 51 -11.51 -13.51 -9.09
N SER A 52 -12.62 -13.96 -9.67
CA SER A 52 -13.95 -13.41 -9.33
C SER A 52 -14.25 -13.60 -7.84
N GLY A 53 -14.95 -12.61 -7.25
CA GLY A 53 -15.25 -12.60 -5.82
C GLY A 53 -14.13 -12.16 -4.88
N ILE A 54 -12.89 -12.00 -5.37
CA ILE A 54 -11.75 -11.56 -4.57
C ILE A 54 -11.29 -10.17 -5.02
N ALA A 55 -11.00 -9.29 -4.05
CA ALA A 55 -10.46 -7.95 -4.28
C ALA A 55 -9.26 -7.71 -3.36
N ARG A 56 -8.12 -7.30 -3.93
CA ARG A 56 -6.89 -6.97 -3.18
C ARG A 56 -6.84 -5.53 -2.69
N ILE A 57 -7.63 -4.66 -3.31
CA ILE A 57 -7.95 -3.31 -2.88
C ILE A 57 -9.47 -3.19 -2.87
N ARG A 58 -10.02 -2.54 -1.86
CA ARG A 58 -11.47 -2.35 -1.72
C ARG A 58 -11.79 -0.90 -1.38
N VAL A 59 -12.82 -0.34 -1.98
CA VAL A 59 -13.41 0.93 -1.55
C VAL A 59 -14.35 0.62 -0.39
N VAL A 60 -14.15 1.31 0.71
CA VAL A 60 -14.98 1.21 1.90
C VAL A 60 -15.50 2.60 2.26
N THR A 61 -16.82 2.70 2.44
CA THR A 61 -17.49 3.89 2.93
C THR A 61 -17.53 3.84 4.44
N VAL A 62 -16.91 4.82 5.09
CA VAL A 62 -16.90 4.96 6.55
C VAL A 62 -17.99 5.96 6.93
N ASN A 63 -18.77 5.65 7.97
CA ASN A 63 -19.90 6.48 8.44
C ASN A 63 -21.01 6.69 7.40
N GLU A 64 -21.31 5.65 6.61
CA GLU A 64 -22.39 5.69 5.62
C GLU A 64 -23.71 6.22 6.24
N GLY A 65 -24.28 7.24 5.60
CA GLY A 65 -25.53 7.89 6.03
C GLY A 65 -25.40 8.76 7.29
N LYS A 66 -24.19 9.03 7.79
CA LYS A 66 -23.93 9.83 9.00
C LYS A 66 -23.02 11.03 8.70
N PRO A 67 -23.08 12.11 9.50
CA PRO A 67 -22.13 13.21 9.37
C PRO A 67 -20.68 12.70 9.47
N GLY A 68 -19.83 13.14 8.53
CA GLY A 68 -18.45 12.65 8.43
C GLY A 68 -18.29 11.39 7.59
N GLU A 69 -19.23 11.12 6.68
CA GLU A 69 -19.10 10.10 5.63
C GLU A 69 -17.85 10.34 4.78
N THR A 70 -17.07 9.29 4.55
CA THR A 70 -15.89 9.35 3.69
C THR A 70 -15.60 8.02 3.03
N ASN A 71 -15.11 8.09 1.79
CA ASN A 71 -14.74 6.93 1.00
C ASN A 71 -13.23 6.72 1.09
N VAL A 72 -12.84 5.47 1.36
CA VAL A 72 -11.43 5.10 1.50
C VAL A 72 -11.16 3.88 0.62
N ALA A 73 -10.25 4.01 -0.32
CA ALA A 73 -9.67 2.84 -0.98
C ALA A 73 -8.63 2.21 -0.06
N VAL A 74 -8.90 0.99 0.40
CA VAL A 74 -8.11 0.24 1.36
C VAL A 74 -7.34 -0.87 0.62
N PRO A 75 -6.06 -0.67 0.29
CA PRO A 75 -5.16 -1.74 -0.16
C PRO A 75 -4.46 -2.42 1.03
N CYS A 76 -3.59 -3.39 0.73
CA CYS A 76 -2.55 -3.78 1.68
C CYS A 76 -1.65 -2.57 1.99
N MET A 77 -1.46 -2.28 3.29
CA MET A 77 -0.70 -1.10 3.73
C MET A 77 0.81 -1.31 3.77
N HIS A 78 1.30 -2.54 3.52
CA HIS A 78 2.72 -2.91 3.59
C HIS A 78 3.41 -2.40 4.87
N CYS A 79 2.80 -2.72 6.02
CA CYS A 79 3.22 -2.24 7.33
C CYS A 79 4.71 -2.51 7.59
N SER A 80 5.43 -1.53 8.15
CA SER A 80 6.83 -1.73 8.56
C SER A 80 6.94 -2.75 9.70
N ASN A 81 5.99 -2.72 10.64
CA ASN A 81 5.77 -3.79 11.61
C ASN A 81 4.55 -4.60 11.16
N ALA A 82 4.78 -5.58 10.29
CA ALA A 82 3.71 -6.37 9.68
C ALA A 82 3.44 -7.65 10.50
N PRO A 83 2.32 -7.75 11.23
CA PRO A 83 2.00 -8.96 12.00
C PRO A 83 1.80 -10.18 11.10
N CYS A 84 1.37 -9.97 9.85
CA CYS A 84 1.22 -11.04 8.86
C CYS A 84 2.55 -11.68 8.47
N VAL A 85 3.64 -10.89 8.41
CA VAL A 85 4.99 -11.42 8.17
C VAL A 85 5.49 -12.16 9.42
N SER A 86 5.32 -11.57 10.61
CA SER A 86 5.84 -12.17 11.85
C SER A 86 5.18 -13.48 12.25
N VAL A 87 3.93 -13.73 11.83
CA VAL A 87 3.19 -14.94 12.17
C VAL A 87 3.34 -16.05 11.13
N CYS A 88 3.91 -15.77 9.96
CA CYS A 88 3.96 -16.73 8.87
C CYS A 88 4.96 -17.86 9.19
N PRO A 89 4.53 -19.13 9.28
CA PRO A 89 5.42 -20.22 9.67
C PRO A 89 6.27 -20.78 8.52
N VAL A 90 5.96 -20.38 7.27
CA VAL A 90 6.54 -20.95 6.03
C VAL A 90 7.24 -19.90 5.17
N ASP A 91 7.49 -18.71 5.72
CA ASP A 91 8.13 -17.60 5.01
C ASP A 91 7.47 -17.21 3.68
N ALA A 92 6.15 -17.43 3.55
CA ALA A 92 5.37 -17.02 2.38
C ALA A 92 5.23 -15.49 2.28
N LEU A 93 5.45 -14.76 3.37
CA LEU A 93 5.36 -13.31 3.45
C LEU A 93 6.68 -12.73 3.95
N PHE A 94 7.22 -11.75 3.24
CA PHE A 94 8.50 -11.12 3.62
C PHE A 94 8.56 -9.65 3.18
N HIS A 95 9.40 -8.86 3.84
CA HIS A 95 9.68 -7.48 3.42
C HIS A 95 10.75 -7.46 2.33
N ARG A 96 10.45 -6.82 1.19
CA ARG A 96 11.43 -6.48 0.17
C ARG A 96 12.30 -5.31 0.65
N ALA A 97 13.44 -5.11 -0.01
CA ALA A 97 14.38 -4.05 0.32
C ALA A 97 13.79 -2.63 0.21
N ASP A 98 12.73 -2.44 -0.58
CA ASP A 98 11.98 -1.19 -0.74
C ASP A 98 10.87 -1.00 0.33
N GLY A 99 10.75 -1.92 1.29
CA GLY A 99 9.77 -1.88 2.36
C GLY A 99 8.40 -2.46 2.03
N ILE A 100 8.21 -3.01 0.83
CA ILE A 100 6.95 -3.65 0.43
C ILE A 100 6.88 -5.07 1.02
N VAL A 101 5.78 -5.39 1.71
CA VAL A 101 5.45 -6.78 2.08
C VAL A 101 5.05 -7.53 0.81
N HIS A 102 5.79 -8.58 0.45
CA HIS A 102 5.56 -9.37 -0.74
C HIS A 102 5.13 -10.80 -0.39
N VAL A 103 4.37 -11.42 -1.29
CA VAL A 103 3.92 -12.82 -1.18
C VAL A 103 4.80 -13.68 -2.08
N ASN A 104 5.49 -14.66 -1.51
CA ASN A 104 6.17 -15.68 -2.29
C ASN A 104 5.12 -16.64 -2.87
N LYS A 105 4.96 -16.65 -4.19
CA LYS A 105 3.98 -17.50 -4.88
C LYS A 105 4.31 -19.00 -4.85
N GLU A 106 5.55 -19.36 -4.57
CA GLU A 106 5.99 -20.77 -4.50
C GLU A 106 5.61 -21.44 -3.17
N HIS A 107 5.31 -20.63 -2.15
CA HIS A 107 4.95 -21.07 -0.81
C HIS A 107 3.58 -20.52 -0.36
N ALA A 108 2.77 -20.02 -1.32
CA ALA A 108 1.46 -19.41 -1.11
C ALA A 108 0.30 -20.41 -1.22
#